data_AF-A0A327VSA5-F1
#
_entry.id   AF-A0A327VSA5-F1
#
_cell.length_a   1.000
_cell.length_b   1.000
_cell.length_c   1.000
_cell.angle_alpha   90.00
_cell.angle_beta   90.00
_cell.angle_gamma   90.00
#
_symmetry.space_group_name_H-M   'P 1'
#
loop_
_entity.id
_entity.type
_entity.pdbx_description
1 polymer ?
#
loop_
_entity_poly.entity_id
_entity_poly.type
_entity_poly.pdbx_seq_one_letter_code
_entity_poly.pdbx_strand_id
1 'polypeptide(L)'
;MSEPHGPSESGDSSEAFVRPFIITGGRVRPAQSDLRLETLVVAVDAPDGGGAPLAFEHQRIVTLCQEPTTVAHVAEAVGVPLGVAKVLIADLVVGGRLSCSQTTELPLHTLERIRDHVRAL
;
A
#
# COMPACT_ATOMS: atom_id res chain seq x y z
N MET A 1 65.22 -18.97 -7.28
CA MET A 1 63.97 -19.75 -7.26
C MET A 1 62.83 -18.76 -7.04
N SER A 2 61.98 -18.61 -8.05
CA SER A 2 60.72 -17.90 -7.98
C SER A 2 59.69 -18.75 -7.24
N GLU A 3 58.80 -18.14 -6.47
CA GLU A 3 57.35 -18.33 -6.61
C GLU A 3 56.58 -17.24 -5.82
N PRO A 4 55.35 -16.91 -6.25
CA PRO A 4 54.67 -15.64 -5.99
C PRO A 4 53.70 -15.72 -4.80
N HIS A 5 53.47 -14.59 -4.12
CA HIS A 5 52.39 -14.47 -3.14
C HIS A 5 51.19 -13.72 -3.75
N GLY A 6 50.22 -14.50 -4.19
CA GLY A 6 48.79 -14.16 -4.24
C GLY A 6 48.01 -15.46 -4.02
N PRO A 7 46.71 -15.47 -3.69
CA PRO A 7 45.71 -14.38 -3.62
C PRO A 7 45.23 -14.16 -2.17
N SER A 8 44.34 -13.21 -1.87
CA SER A 8 42.91 -13.48 -1.73
C SER A 8 42.24 -12.13 -1.42
N GLU A 9 41.58 -11.55 -2.42
CA GLU A 9 40.12 -11.59 -2.60
C GLU A 9 39.40 -10.54 -1.75
N SER A 10 39.09 -9.46 -2.46
CA SER A 10 37.75 -8.87 -2.57
C SER A 10 36.98 -8.68 -1.27
N GLY A 11 36.83 -7.41 -0.89
CA GLY A 11 36.01 -6.96 0.22
C GLY A 11 34.64 -7.65 0.22
N ASP A 12 34.40 -8.41 1.28
CA ASP A 12 33.07 -8.78 1.72
C ASP A 12 32.41 -7.51 2.28
N SER A 13 32.04 -6.60 1.38
CA SER A 13 30.93 -5.70 1.65
C SER A 13 29.67 -6.55 1.59
N SER A 14 29.48 -7.38 2.61
CA SER A 14 28.21 -8.04 2.87
C SER A 14 27.24 -6.93 3.24
N GLU A 15 26.68 -6.30 2.22
CA GLU A 15 25.51 -5.46 2.34
C GLU A 15 24.46 -6.38 2.95
N ALA A 16 24.29 -6.25 4.27
CA ALA A 16 23.42 -7.12 5.02
C ALA A 16 22.02 -6.96 4.43
N PHE A 17 21.61 -7.93 3.61
CA PHE A 17 20.27 -8.00 3.05
C PHE A 17 19.31 -8.23 4.21
N VAL A 18 18.92 -7.14 4.87
CA VAL A 18 17.85 -7.14 5.86
C VAL A 18 16.61 -7.51 5.07
N ARG A 19 16.10 -8.72 5.31
CA ARG A 19 14.77 -9.12 4.84
C ARG A 19 13.78 -8.19 5.55
N PRO A 20 13.11 -7.25 4.86
CA PRO A 20 12.12 -6.40 5.50
C PRO A 20 10.95 -7.31 5.88
N PHE A 21 10.71 -7.47 7.17
CA PHE A 21 9.57 -8.25 7.67
C PHE A 21 8.46 -7.29 8.06
N ILE A 22 7.26 -7.49 7.50
CA ILE A 22 6.07 -6.77 7.91
C ILE A 22 5.41 -7.52 9.05
N ILE A 23 5.29 -6.86 10.20
CA ILE A 23 4.64 -7.43 11.38
C ILE A 23 3.14 -7.14 11.28
N THR A 24 2.37 -8.13 10.83
CA THR A 24 0.89 -8.07 10.82
C THR A 24 0.27 -8.53 12.15
N GLY A 25 1.08 -8.73 13.20
CA GLY A 25 0.63 -9.19 14.52
C GLY A 25 -0.01 -10.59 14.51
N GLY A 26 0.31 -11.44 13.54
CA GLY A 26 -0.28 -12.78 13.38
C GLY A 26 -1.59 -12.81 12.61
N ARG A 27 -2.08 -11.67 12.11
CA ARG A 27 -3.28 -11.62 11.25
C ARG A 27 -2.91 -12.05 9.83
N VAL A 28 -3.68 -13.00 9.31
CA VAL A 28 -3.65 -13.45 7.89
C VAL A 28 -4.84 -12.93 7.09
N ARG A 29 -5.80 -12.26 7.73
CA ARG A 29 -7.00 -11.71 7.11
C ARG A 29 -7.26 -10.28 7.61
N PRO A 30 -7.59 -9.33 6.72
CA PRO A 30 -7.90 -7.96 7.12
C PRO A 30 -9.18 -7.90 7.97
N ALA A 31 -9.25 -6.93 8.88
CA ALA A 31 -10.43 -6.68 9.71
C ALA A 31 -11.65 -6.27 8.85
N GLN A 32 -11.42 -5.57 7.74
CA GLN A 32 -12.40 -5.37 6.68
C GLN A 32 -12.17 -6.39 5.56
N SER A 33 -13.08 -7.36 5.45
CA SER A 33 -12.88 -8.56 4.64
C SER A 33 -13.09 -8.39 3.13
N ASP A 34 -13.42 -7.21 2.62
CA ASP A 34 -13.79 -7.01 1.19
C ASP A 34 -13.08 -5.83 0.51
N LEU A 35 -11.84 -5.52 0.89
CA LEU A 35 -11.02 -4.62 0.08
C LEU A 35 -10.75 -5.28 -1.27
N ARG A 36 -11.37 -4.76 -2.33
CA ARG A 36 -11.15 -5.19 -3.70
C ARG A 36 -9.85 -4.61 -4.22
N LEU A 37 -9.35 -5.17 -5.33
CA LEU A 37 -8.06 -4.75 -5.89
C LEU A 37 -8.12 -3.30 -6.39
N GLU A 38 -9.26 -2.94 -6.97
CA GLU A 38 -9.62 -1.66 -7.55
C GLU A 38 -10.17 -0.64 -6.54
N THR A 39 -10.34 -1.02 -5.27
CA THR A 39 -10.82 -0.11 -4.23
C THR A 39 -9.85 1.07 -4.10
N LEU A 40 -10.37 2.28 -4.20
CA LEU A 40 -9.60 3.50 -3.99
C LEU A 40 -9.44 3.75 -2.50
N VAL A 41 -8.22 4.08 -2.12
CA VAL A 41 -7.80 4.37 -0.75
C VAL A 41 -7.22 5.77 -0.74
N VAL A 42 -7.66 6.58 0.21
CA VAL A 42 -7.27 7.99 0.34
C VAL A 42 -6.88 8.26 1.79
N ALA A 43 -5.82 9.03 2.00
CA ALA A 43 -5.45 9.54 3.30
C ALA A 43 -6.53 10.50 3.79
N VAL A 44 -6.85 10.39 5.08
CA VAL A 44 -7.67 11.37 5.77
C VAL A 44 -6.76 12.21 6.65
N ASP A 45 -7.03 13.51 6.70
CA ASP A 45 -6.41 14.40 7.68
C ASP A 45 -6.71 13.84 9.06
N ALA A 46 -5.65 13.38 9.73
CA ALA A 46 -5.79 12.80 11.04
C ALA A 46 -6.24 13.90 12.00
N PRO A 47 -7.31 13.71 12.78
CA PRO A 47 -7.64 14.64 13.85
C PRO A 47 -6.45 14.62 14.83
N ASP A 48 -5.71 15.72 14.81
CA ASP A 48 -4.85 16.24 15.85
C ASP A 48 -3.89 15.22 16.48
N GLY A 49 -2.77 14.94 15.80
CA GLY A 49 -1.41 14.76 16.39
C GLY A 49 -1.15 13.80 17.56
N GLY A 50 -2.13 13.03 18.05
CA GLY A 50 -2.05 12.28 19.31
C GLY A 50 -1.87 10.77 19.17
N GLY A 51 -1.76 10.25 17.94
CA GLY A 51 -1.55 8.83 17.69
C GLY A 51 -0.11 8.38 17.99
N ALA A 52 0.05 7.14 18.43
CA ALA A 52 1.37 6.52 18.52
C ALA A 52 2.10 6.59 17.15
N PRO A 53 3.45 6.70 17.14
CA PRO A 53 4.21 6.70 15.90
C PRO A 53 3.84 5.51 15.03
N LEU A 54 3.50 5.78 13.76
CA LEU A 54 3.18 4.74 12.80
C LEU A 54 4.45 3.94 12.47
N ALA A 55 4.28 2.63 12.26
CA ALA A 55 5.31 1.80 11.65
C ALA A 55 5.70 2.35 10.26
N PHE A 56 6.92 2.04 9.81
CA PHE A 56 7.47 2.58 8.56
C PHE A 56 6.57 2.30 7.35
N GLU A 57 6.03 1.09 7.26
CA GLU A 57 5.12 0.69 6.18
C GLU A 57 3.80 1.44 6.25
N HIS A 58 3.28 1.68 7.45
CA HIS A 58 2.07 2.47 7.65
C HIS A 58 2.28 3.93 7.23
N GLN A 59 3.43 4.53 7.55
CA GLN A 59 3.76 5.89 7.09
C GLN A 59 3.86 5.95 5.57
N ARG A 60 4.57 5.00 4.94
CA ARG A 60 4.67 4.91 3.48
C ARG A 60 3.31 4.82 2.80
N ILE A 61 2.40 3.98 3.32
CA ILE A 61 1.05 3.84 2.77
C ILE A 61 0.26 5.15 2.91
N VAL A 62 0.32 5.81 4.08
CA VAL A 62 -0.37 7.09 4.29
C VAL A 62 0.17 8.19 3.35
N THR A 63 1.48 8.23 3.13
CA THR A 63 2.09 9.17 2.16
C THR A 63 1.66 8.87 0.73
N LEU A 64 1.65 7.59 0.34
CA LEU A 64 1.22 7.18 -1.00
C LEU A 64 -0.25 7.54 -1.24
N CYS A 65 -1.11 7.33 -0.24
CA CYS A 65 -2.54 7.61 -0.34
C CYS A 65 -2.92 9.09 -0.17
N GLN A 66 -1.96 10.03 -0.07
CA GLN A 66 -2.28 11.46 -0.16
C GLN A 66 -2.96 11.79 -1.50
N GLU A 67 -2.63 11.03 -2.55
CA GLU A 67 -3.42 10.95 -3.77
C GLU A 67 -4.25 9.65 -3.78
N PRO A 68 -5.48 9.66 -4.31
CA PRO A 68 -6.31 8.45 -4.39
C PRO A 68 -5.61 7.30 -5.10
N THR A 69 -5.35 6.21 -4.37
CA THR A 69 -4.53 5.08 -4.83
C THR A 69 -5.28 3.77 -4.65
N THR A 70 -5.18 2.86 -5.61
CA THR A 70 -5.85 1.55 -5.51
C THR A 70 -5.10 0.59 -4.58
N VAL A 71 -5.81 -0.37 -3.99
CA VAL A 71 -5.19 -1.43 -3.16
C VAL A 71 -4.10 -2.20 -3.93
N ALA A 72 -4.31 -2.44 -5.22
CA ALA A 72 -3.31 -3.06 -6.11
C ALA A 72 -2.00 -2.29 -6.13
N HIS A 73 -2.13 -0.98 -6.39
CA HIS A 73 -0.99 -0.09 -6.51
C HIS A 73 -0.28 0.06 -5.17
N VAL A 74 -1.01 0.09 -4.05
CA VAL A 74 -0.39 0.06 -2.72
C VAL A 74 0.47 -1.20 -2.54
N ALA A 75 -0.03 -2.38 -2.90
CA ALA A 75 0.74 -3.62 -2.79
C ALA A 75 2.02 -3.59 -3.64
N GLU A 76 1.92 -3.09 -4.87
CA GLU A 76 3.05 -2.90 -5.79
C GLU A 76 4.08 -1.91 -5.23
N ALA A 77 3.65 -0.69 -4.88
CA ALA A 77 4.53 0.38 -4.43
C ALA A 77 5.18 0.10 -3.07
N VAL A 78 4.50 -0.65 -2.19
CA VAL A 78 5.08 -1.08 -0.92
C VAL A 78 6.01 -2.29 -1.12
N GLY A 79 5.76 -3.12 -2.13
CA GLY A 79 6.53 -4.32 -2.45
C GLY A 79 6.11 -5.54 -1.63
N VAL A 80 4.82 -5.70 -1.37
CA VAL A 80 4.27 -6.70 -0.43
C VAL A 80 3.18 -7.55 -1.08
N PRO A 81 2.96 -8.79 -0.60
CA PRO A 81 1.83 -9.59 -1.09
C PRO A 81 0.50 -8.85 -0.88
N LEU A 82 -0.42 -9.00 -1.83
CA LEU A 82 -1.72 -8.32 -1.80
C LEU A 82 -2.49 -8.52 -0.48
N GLY A 83 -2.43 -9.73 0.10
CA GLY A 83 -3.06 -10.01 1.40
C GLY A 83 -2.47 -9.18 2.54
N VAL A 84 -1.14 -8.95 2.53
CA VAL A 84 -0.44 -8.11 3.51
C VAL A 84 -0.83 -6.65 3.32
N ALA A 85 -0.84 -6.14 2.08
CA ALA A 85 -1.30 -4.78 1.80
C ALA A 85 -2.72 -4.53 2.33
N LYS A 86 -3.65 -5.47 2.09
CA LYS A 86 -5.03 -5.38 2.59
C LYS A 86 -5.09 -5.33 4.13
N VAL A 87 -4.25 -6.09 4.83
CA VAL A 87 -4.18 -6.04 6.30
C VAL A 87 -3.70 -4.67 6.79
N LEU A 88 -2.61 -4.14 6.21
CA LEU A 88 -2.07 -2.84 6.59
C LEU A 88 -3.06 -1.69 6.30
N ILE A 89 -3.72 -1.73 5.14
CA ILE A 89 -4.74 -0.75 4.78
C ILE A 89 -5.91 -0.84 5.76
N ALA A 90 -6.42 -2.04 6.06
CA ALA A 90 -7.51 -2.21 7.01
C ALA A 90 -7.14 -1.69 8.41
N ASP A 91 -5.91 -1.93 8.88
CA ASP A 91 -5.42 -1.41 10.16
C ASP A 91 -5.38 0.12 10.16
N LEU A 92 -4.94 0.74 9.08
CA LEU A 92 -4.93 2.21 8.92
C LEU A 92 -6.33 2.81 8.80
N VAL A 93 -7.28 2.10 8.19
CA VAL A 93 -8.70 2.52 8.13
C VAL A 93 -9.33 2.46 9.52
N VAL A 94 -9.11 1.37 10.27
CA VAL A 94 -9.55 1.26 11.67
C VAL A 94 -8.91 2.34 12.53
N GLY A 95 -7.64 2.65 12.28
CA GLY A 95 -6.92 3.75 12.94
C GLY A 95 -7.33 5.16 12.48
N GLY A 96 -8.32 5.29 11.58
CA GLY A 96 -8.82 6.57 11.09
C GLY A 96 -7.80 7.38 10.28
N ARG A 97 -6.80 6.71 9.69
CA ARG A 97 -5.74 7.34 8.88
C ARG A 97 -5.99 7.25 7.38
N LEU A 98 -6.80 6.28 6.97
CA LEU A 98 -7.24 6.11 5.60
C LEU A 98 -8.76 5.95 5.53
N SER A 99 -9.32 6.31 4.38
CA SER A 99 -10.69 6.00 3.99
C SER A 99 -10.69 5.22 2.69
N CYS A 100 -11.73 4.41 2.46
CA CYS A 100 -11.88 3.60 1.26
C CYS A 100 -13.17 3.96 0.54
N SER A 101 -13.09 4.12 -0.78
CA SER A 101 -14.27 4.20 -1.65
C SER A 101 -14.31 2.97 -2.54
N GLN A 102 -15.40 2.21 -2.45
CA GLN A 102 -15.64 1.14 -3.40
C GLN A 102 -16.22 1.71 -4.69
N THR A 103 -15.67 1.30 -5.82
CA THR A 103 -16.26 1.58 -7.12
C THR A 103 -17.56 0.79 -7.22
N THR A 104 -18.70 1.47 -7.12
CA THR A 104 -19.99 0.87 -7.41
C THR A 104 -20.18 0.77 -8.92
N GLU A 105 -20.76 -0.32 -9.39
CA GLU A 105 -21.24 -0.41 -10.77
C GLU A 105 -22.36 0.63 -10.94
N LEU A 106 -22.17 1.56 -11.89
CA LEU A 106 -23.19 2.52 -12.27
C LEU A 106 -24.14 1.84 -13.26
N PRO A 107 -25.46 1.81 -13.00
CA PRO A 107 -26.39 1.15 -13.91
C PRO A 107 -26.42 1.87 -15.27
N LEU A 108 -26.43 1.10 -16.36
CA LEU A 108 -26.26 1.59 -17.74
C LEU A 108 -27.16 2.79 -18.09
N HIS A 109 -28.43 2.77 -17.66
CA HIS A 109 -29.38 3.85 -17.93
C HIS A 109 -28.92 5.22 -17.35
N THR A 110 -28.12 5.22 -16.28
CA THR A 110 -27.55 6.45 -15.71
C THR A 110 -26.39 6.96 -16.58
N LEU A 111 -25.55 6.05 -17.08
CA LEU A 111 -24.45 6.40 -18.00
C LEU A 111 -24.98 6.92 -19.34
N GLU A 112 -26.03 6.29 -19.86
CA GLU A 112 -26.72 6.75 -21.07
C GLU A 112 -27.27 8.16 -20.89
N ARG A 113 -27.92 8.43 -19.74
CA ARG A 113 -28.43 9.77 -19.43
C ARG A 113 -27.32 10.81 -19.37
N ILE A 114 -26.17 10.51 -18.76
CA ILE A 114 -25.02 11.43 -18.70
C ILE A 114 -24.47 11.70 -20.10
N ARG A 115 -24.27 10.65 -20.92
CA ARG A 115 -23.78 10.77 -22.29
C ARG A 115 -24.70 11.63 -23.15
N ASP A 116 -26.01 11.38 -23.07
CA ASP A 116 -26.99 12.09 -23.88
C ASP A 116 -27.10 13.56 -23.47
N HIS A 117 -26.90 13.87 -22.18
CA HIS A 117 -26.82 15.25 -21.69
C HIS A 117 -25.58 15.99 -22.20
N VAL A 118 -24.41 15.34 -22.20
CA VAL A 118 -23.16 15.94 -22.71
C VAL A 118 -23.23 16.18 -24.23
N ARG A 119 -23.95 15.34 -24.99
CA ARG A 119 -24.15 15.52 -26.44
C ARG A 119 -25.15 16.61 -26.82
N ALA A 120 -25.94 17.10 -25.85
CA ALA A 120 -26.94 18.15 -26.05
C ALA A 120 -26.42 19.56 -25.74
N LEU A 121 -25.16 19.69 -25.29
CA LEU A 121 -24.42 20.93 -25.10
C LEU A 121 -23.61 21.28 -26.36
#